data_AF-A0AAU7ZVU2-F1
#
_entry.id   AF-A0AAU7ZVU2-F1
#
_cell.length_a   1.000
_cell.length_b   1.000
_cell.length_c   1.000
_cell.angle_alpha   90.00
_cell.angle_beta   90.00
_cell.angle_gamma   90.00
#
_symmetry.space_group_name_H-M   'P 1'
#
loop_
_entity.id
_entity.type
_entity.pdbx_description
1 polymer ?
#
loop_
_entity_poly.entity_id
_entity_poly.type
_entity_poly.pdbx_seq_one_letter_code
_entity_poly.pdbx_strand_id
1 'polypeptide(L)'
;MRTVRAVLLDPATLKIKKMVDWQIQGEGQFIWPAAPGQILVHLGHHLRLLDANLNVLREAPVPGQLVFVSASPSGSYIAVGTLHERHTPTSHQQLVDVLHIDPEEDTDVQLFDQNFTVLLTTRQSSSLPPPVLSDAGEIRVNTVGHDRWRIRELRWDHTEHTIANINSVCHPNISTPLPDSVFLVGCTQSPLQNWYRLIRLDGHPILNGHGSSEEIEQSSSSSNQDDFAVRVVRAHVAKARGAYFHKQDLKEQEVSVYRASDGKRLFFSINPAVSLAEQSFALAPDGTQLAILTSNSISLYPIANTSPKIGKVSQAAHPTASN
;
A
#
# COMPACT_ATOMS: atom_id res chain seq x y z
N MET A 1 -24.25 -1.67 3.37
CA MET A 1 -23.87 -1.07 2.07
C MET A 1 -23.84 0.43 2.25
N ARG A 2 -22.76 1.10 1.84
CA ARG A 2 -22.60 2.56 1.98
C ARG A 2 -22.33 3.18 0.62
N THR A 3 -22.82 4.40 0.42
CA THR A 3 -22.51 5.19 -0.78
C THR A 3 -21.31 6.09 -0.50
N VAL A 4 -20.29 6.02 -1.36
CA VAL A 4 -19.14 6.92 -1.33
C VAL A 4 -19.05 7.66 -2.66
N ARG A 5 -18.77 8.96 -2.60
CA ARG A 5 -18.60 9.79 -3.78
C ARG A 5 -17.14 9.86 -4.18
N ALA A 6 -16.83 9.33 -5.36
CA ALA A 6 -15.53 9.52 -6.00
C ALA A 6 -15.52 10.83 -6.79
N VAL A 7 -14.50 11.64 -6.56
CA VAL A 7 -14.30 12.92 -7.25
C VAL A 7 -12.94 12.91 -7.92
N LEU A 8 -12.92 13.11 -9.23
CA LEU A 8 -11.70 13.32 -10.01
C LEU A 8 -11.46 14.82 -10.14
N LEU A 9 -10.33 15.29 -9.62
CA LEU A 9 -9.91 16.69 -9.67
C LEU A 9 -8.79 16.88 -10.68
N ASP A 10 -8.82 18.00 -11.39
CA ASP A 10 -7.65 18.51 -12.08
C ASP A 10 -6.72 19.19 -11.07
N PRO A 11 -5.49 18.71 -10.86
CA PRO A 11 -4.62 19.26 -9.82
C PRO A 11 -4.13 20.68 -10.13
N ALA A 12 -4.07 21.09 -11.41
CA ALA A 12 -3.60 22.43 -11.79
C ALA A 12 -4.69 23.49 -11.63
N THR A 13 -5.94 23.14 -11.90
CA THR A 13 -7.08 24.07 -11.86
C THR A 13 -8.01 23.89 -10.67
N LEU A 14 -7.83 22.79 -9.91
CA LEU A 14 -8.71 22.33 -8.83
C LEU A 14 -10.16 22.09 -9.26
N LYS A 15 -10.43 22.01 -10.57
CA LYS A 15 -11.77 21.77 -11.10
C LYS A 15 -12.11 20.29 -11.03
N ILE A 16 -13.37 20.01 -10.71
CA ILE A 16 -13.93 18.66 -10.79
C ILE A 16 -14.06 18.28 -12.26
N LYS A 17 -13.33 17.25 -12.68
CA LYS A 17 -13.43 16.65 -14.03
C LYS A 17 -14.54 15.62 -14.10
N LYS A 18 -14.71 14.82 -13.05
CA LYS A 18 -15.69 13.74 -12.98
C LYS A 18 -16.13 13.52 -11.55
N MET A 19 -17.37 13.12 -11.37
CA MET A 19 -17.94 12.72 -10.08
C MET A 19 -18.75 11.45 -10.31
N VAL A 20 -18.55 10.44 -9.48
CA VAL A 20 -19.25 9.14 -9.56
C VAL A 20 -19.61 8.70 -8.15
N ASP A 21 -20.85 8.26 -7.96
CA ASP A 21 -21.28 7.68 -6.69
C ASP A 21 -21.10 6.15 -6.75
N TRP A 22 -20.38 5.61 -5.77
CA TRP A 22 -20.01 4.21 -5.65
C TRP A 22 -20.74 3.55 -4.49
N GLN A 23 -21.18 2.31 -4.73
CA GLN A 23 -21.78 1.46 -3.69
C GLN A 23 -20.72 0.49 -3.19
N ILE A 24 -20.38 0.62 -1.90
CA ILE A 24 -19.34 -0.16 -1.25
C ILE A 24 -19.98 -1.11 -0.22
N GLN A 25 -19.48 -2.33 -0.20
CA GLN A 25 -19.80 -3.35 0.80
C GLN A 25 -18.62 -3.50 1.77
N GLY A 26 -18.92 -3.72 3.05
CA GLY A 26 -17.92 -3.81 4.12
C GLY A 26 -17.42 -2.46 4.63
N GLU A 27 -16.63 -2.52 5.71
CA GLU A 27 -16.06 -1.35 6.39
C GLU A 27 -14.55 -1.14 6.11
N GLY A 28 -13.92 -2.10 5.43
CA GLY A 28 -12.48 -2.08 5.14
C GLY A 28 -12.05 -1.17 3.99
N GLN A 29 -10.77 -1.28 3.62
CA GLN A 29 -10.21 -0.66 2.43
C GLN A 29 -10.96 -1.14 1.18
N PHE A 30 -11.24 -0.21 0.25
CA PHE A 30 -11.98 -0.49 -0.98
C PHE A 30 -11.30 0.11 -2.22
N ILE A 31 -10.13 0.74 -2.04
CA ILE A 31 -9.31 1.33 -3.09
C ILE A 31 -7.84 0.98 -2.85
N TRP A 32 -7.15 0.56 -3.90
CA TRP A 32 -5.72 0.23 -3.86
C TRP A 32 -5.01 0.85 -5.06
N PRO A 33 -3.76 1.31 -4.91
CA PRO A 33 -2.91 1.57 -6.06
C PRO A 33 -2.67 0.25 -6.81
N ALA A 34 -2.82 0.29 -8.14
CA ALA A 34 -2.66 -0.90 -8.98
C ALA A 34 -1.40 -0.82 -9.83
N ALA A 35 -1.24 0.29 -10.53
CA ALA A 35 -0.12 0.62 -11.40
C ALA A 35 -0.10 2.16 -11.56
N PRO A 36 0.94 2.75 -12.17
CA PRO A 36 0.96 4.18 -12.46
C PRO A 36 -0.31 4.64 -13.19
N GLY A 37 -1.08 5.55 -12.57
CA GLY A 37 -2.33 6.08 -13.12
C GLY A 37 -3.52 5.12 -13.11
N GLN A 38 -3.41 3.97 -12.42
CA GLN A 38 -4.48 2.99 -12.30
C GLN A 38 -4.78 2.68 -10.85
N ILE A 39 -6.06 2.51 -10.54
CA ILE A 39 -6.55 2.13 -9.21
C ILE A 39 -7.39 0.87 -9.29
N LEU A 40 -7.26 0.00 -8.30
CA LEU A 40 -8.19 -1.10 -8.07
C LEU A 40 -9.24 -0.62 -7.09
N VAL A 41 -10.50 -0.92 -7.38
CA VAL A 41 -11.63 -0.62 -6.49
C VAL A 41 -12.51 -1.85 -6.29
N HIS A 42 -12.97 -2.06 -5.06
CA HIS A 42 -13.96 -3.09 -4.76
C HIS A 42 -15.35 -2.45 -4.68
N LEU A 43 -16.18 -2.74 -5.68
CA LEU A 43 -17.51 -2.17 -5.84
C LEU A 43 -18.55 -3.28 -5.98
N GLY A 44 -19.47 -3.37 -5.02
CA GLY A 44 -20.42 -4.49 -4.94
C GLY A 44 -19.69 -5.82 -4.76
N HIS A 45 -19.87 -6.73 -5.72
CA HIS A 45 -19.22 -8.06 -5.76
C HIS A 45 -18.13 -8.14 -6.83
N HIS A 46 -17.53 -7.00 -7.21
CA HIS A 46 -16.54 -6.93 -8.26
C HIS A 46 -15.31 -6.15 -7.83
N LEU A 47 -14.15 -6.67 -8.20
CA LEU A 47 -12.91 -5.92 -8.22
C LEU A 47 -12.77 -5.29 -9.61
N ARG A 48 -12.59 -3.98 -9.69
CA ARG A 48 -12.50 -3.24 -10.95
C ARG A 48 -11.19 -2.48 -11.02
N LEU A 49 -10.50 -2.60 -12.15
CA LEU A 49 -9.36 -1.76 -12.49
C LEU A 49 -9.87 -0.52 -13.21
N LEU A 50 -9.58 0.66 -12.69
CA LEU A 50 -9.95 1.93 -13.28
C LEU A 50 -8.71 2.68 -13.80
N ASP A 51 -8.89 3.41 -14.90
CA ASP A 51 -7.90 4.37 -15.40
C ASP A 51 -7.96 5.72 -14.66
N ALA A 52 -7.06 6.64 -15.03
CA ALA A 52 -7.00 8.00 -14.48
C ALA A 52 -8.28 8.83 -14.72
N ASN A 53 -9.18 8.41 -15.61
CA ASN A 53 -10.46 9.04 -15.89
C ASN A 53 -11.63 8.32 -15.22
N LEU A 54 -11.36 7.37 -14.31
CA LEU A 54 -12.35 6.52 -13.66
C LEU A 54 -13.19 5.71 -14.66
N ASN A 55 -12.60 5.29 -15.78
CA ASN A 55 -13.21 4.33 -16.70
C ASN A 55 -12.78 2.92 -16.30
N VAL A 56 -13.72 1.97 -16.37
CA VAL A 56 -13.43 0.56 -16.10
C VAL A 56 -12.59 0.02 -17.25
N LEU A 57 -11.37 -0.41 -16.94
CA LEU A 57 -10.48 -1.10 -17.86
C LEU A 57 -10.74 -2.60 -17.85
N ARG A 58 -10.90 -3.17 -16.66
CA ARG A 58 -11.11 -4.60 -16.40
C ARG A 58 -11.92 -4.79 -15.12
N GLU A 59 -12.58 -5.93 -15.02
CA GLU A 59 -13.25 -6.34 -13.79
C GLU A 59 -13.22 -7.86 -13.62
N ALA A 60 -13.22 -8.30 -12.35
CA ALA A 60 -13.35 -9.69 -11.96
C ALA A 60 -14.38 -9.80 -10.83
N PRO A 61 -15.18 -10.88 -10.80
CA PRO A 61 -16.06 -11.15 -9.68
C PRO A 61 -15.24 -11.48 -8.43
N VAL A 62 -15.72 -11.03 -7.27
CA VAL A 62 -15.22 -11.39 -5.94
C VAL A 62 -16.26 -12.30 -5.30
N PRO A 63 -16.02 -13.62 -5.21
CA PRO A 63 -17.06 -14.61 -4.91
C PRO A 63 -17.54 -14.62 -3.45
N GLY A 64 -16.90 -13.88 -2.55
CA GLY A 64 -17.21 -13.86 -1.13
C GLY A 64 -16.88 -12.52 -0.47
N GLN A 65 -16.87 -12.51 0.86
CA GLN A 65 -16.46 -11.33 1.62
C GLN A 65 -14.98 -11.06 1.38
N LEU A 66 -14.65 -9.90 0.82
CA LEU A 66 -13.27 -9.48 0.62
C LEU A 66 -12.58 -9.25 1.96
N VAL A 67 -11.43 -9.91 2.16
CA VAL A 67 -10.58 -9.77 3.35
C VAL A 67 -9.41 -8.85 3.04
N PHE A 68 -8.75 -9.04 1.90
CA PHE A 68 -7.65 -8.19 1.47
C PHE A 68 -7.48 -8.14 -0.06
N VAL A 69 -6.81 -7.10 -0.52
CA VAL A 69 -6.20 -7.04 -1.86
C VAL A 69 -4.74 -6.64 -1.68
N SER A 70 -3.85 -7.30 -2.39
CA SER A 70 -2.44 -6.97 -2.49
C SER A 70 -2.06 -6.89 -3.96
N ALA A 71 -1.33 -5.85 -4.37
CA ALA A 71 -0.90 -5.66 -5.74
C ALA A 71 0.62 -5.49 -5.78
N SER A 72 1.26 -6.05 -6.80
CA SER A 72 2.67 -5.77 -7.08
C SER A 72 2.83 -4.31 -7.52
N PRO A 73 4.02 -3.69 -7.35
CA PRO A 73 4.22 -2.27 -7.65
C PRO A 73 3.83 -1.86 -9.09
N SER A 74 4.07 -2.74 -10.07
CA SER A 74 3.68 -2.52 -11.47
C SER A 74 2.26 -2.92 -11.82
N GLY A 75 1.54 -3.58 -10.91
CA GLY A 75 0.21 -4.17 -11.18
C GLY A 75 0.25 -5.44 -12.03
N SER A 76 1.43 -6.04 -12.18
CA SER A 76 1.62 -7.30 -12.92
C SER A 76 0.92 -8.47 -12.22
N TYR A 77 0.85 -8.42 -10.89
CA TYR A 77 0.21 -9.45 -10.06
C TYR A 77 -0.71 -8.82 -9.02
N ILE A 78 -1.87 -9.44 -8.81
CA ILE A 78 -2.85 -9.02 -7.81
C ILE A 78 -3.30 -10.26 -7.03
N ALA A 79 -3.11 -10.27 -5.71
CA ALA A 79 -3.66 -11.28 -4.83
C ALA A 79 -4.92 -10.77 -4.17
N VAL A 80 -6.00 -11.54 -4.25
CA VAL A 80 -7.30 -11.25 -3.64
C VAL A 80 -7.62 -12.35 -2.65
N GLY A 81 -7.82 -11.98 -1.39
CA GLY A 81 -8.26 -12.89 -0.34
C GLY A 81 -9.75 -12.73 -0.06
N THR A 82 -10.51 -13.82 -0.16
CA THR A 82 -11.92 -13.87 0.24
C THR A 82 -12.13 -14.82 1.41
N LEU A 83 -12.96 -14.41 2.36
CA LEU A 83 -13.26 -15.20 3.56
C LEU A 83 -13.92 -16.53 3.15
N HIS A 84 -13.39 -17.61 3.71
CA HIS A 84 -13.97 -18.93 3.63
C HIS A 84 -14.36 -19.36 5.04
N GLU A 85 -15.66 -19.35 5.32
CA GLU A 85 -16.19 -19.80 6.61
C GLU A 85 -15.92 -21.30 6.79
N ARG A 86 -14.99 -21.63 7.69
CA ARG A 86 -14.68 -22.96 8.20
C ARG A 86 -15.80 -23.45 9.11
N HIS A 87 -16.42 -22.54 9.86
CA HIS A 87 -17.49 -22.85 10.80
C HIS A 87 -18.87 -22.53 10.23
N THR A 88 -19.87 -23.38 10.51
CA THR A 88 -21.26 -23.01 10.19
C THR A 88 -21.67 -21.78 10.99
N PRO A 89 -22.62 -20.95 10.52
CA PRO A 89 -23.01 -19.72 11.23
C PRO A 89 -23.40 -19.96 12.70
N THR A 90 -24.09 -21.06 12.98
CA THR A 90 -24.46 -21.45 14.36
C THR A 90 -23.24 -21.80 15.20
N SER A 91 -22.30 -22.57 14.65
CA SER A 91 -21.06 -22.94 15.35
C SER A 91 -20.13 -21.74 15.55
N HIS A 92 -20.03 -20.87 14.54
CA HIS A 92 -19.28 -19.62 14.62
C HIS A 92 -19.83 -18.76 15.76
N GLN A 93 -21.15 -18.55 15.82
CA GLN A 93 -21.76 -17.77 16.90
C GLN A 93 -21.50 -18.40 18.28
N GLN A 94 -21.61 -19.72 18.40
CA GLN A 94 -21.28 -20.41 19.65
C GLN A 94 -19.82 -20.22 20.07
N LEU A 95 -18.89 -20.25 19.12
CA LEU A 95 -17.47 -20.00 19.39
C LEU A 95 -17.23 -18.55 19.81
N VAL A 96 -17.86 -17.58 19.15
CA VAL A 96 -17.80 -16.16 19.55
C VAL A 96 -18.34 -15.99 20.97
N ASP A 97 -19.48 -16.59 21.29
CA ASP A 97 -20.11 -16.49 22.62
C ASP A 97 -19.25 -17.10 23.72
N VAL A 98 -18.53 -18.19 23.43
CA VAL A 98 -17.67 -18.89 24.39
C VAL A 98 -16.29 -18.23 24.51
N LEU A 99 -15.62 -17.99 23.38
CA LEU A 99 -14.24 -17.51 23.32
C LEU A 99 -14.13 -15.98 23.43
N HIS A 100 -15.24 -15.25 23.24
CA HIS A 100 -15.30 -13.79 23.21
C HIS A 100 -14.36 -13.17 22.17
N ILE A 101 -13.98 -13.95 21.16
CA ILE A 101 -13.16 -13.56 20.01
C ILE A 101 -13.77 -14.17 18.75
N ASP A 102 -13.52 -13.53 17.62
CA ASP A 102 -13.85 -14.08 16.31
C ASP A 102 -13.04 -15.38 16.09
N PRO A 103 -13.67 -16.54 15.83
CA PRO A 103 -12.94 -17.77 15.60
C PRO A 103 -12.08 -17.69 14.35
N GLU A 104 -11.03 -18.51 14.31
CA GLU A 104 -10.17 -18.60 13.15
C GLU A 104 -10.92 -19.22 11.97
N GLU A 105 -10.95 -18.49 10.85
CA GLU A 105 -11.55 -18.91 9.59
C GLU A 105 -10.47 -19.20 8.55
N ASP A 106 -10.88 -19.60 7.34
CA ASP A 106 -9.99 -19.74 6.20
C ASP A 106 -10.14 -18.54 5.24
N THR A 107 -9.15 -18.36 4.38
CA THR A 107 -9.16 -17.38 3.30
C THR A 107 -8.77 -18.08 2.01
N ASP A 108 -9.66 -18.02 1.02
CA ASP A 108 -9.36 -18.40 -0.35
C ASP A 108 -8.60 -17.24 -1.02
N VAL A 109 -7.35 -17.50 -1.41
CA VAL A 109 -6.45 -16.53 -2.02
C VAL A 109 -6.30 -16.84 -3.50
N GLN A 110 -6.74 -15.92 -4.34
CA GLN A 110 -6.59 -15.99 -5.79
C GLN A 110 -5.50 -15.01 -6.24
N LEU A 111 -4.51 -15.51 -6.97
CA LEU A 111 -3.49 -14.71 -7.63
C LEU A 111 -3.90 -14.48 -9.09
N PHE A 112 -3.99 -13.23 -9.48
CA PHE A 112 -4.31 -12.79 -10.83
C PHE A 112 -3.09 -12.21 -11.52
N ASP A 113 -3.02 -12.35 -12.84
CA ASP A 113 -2.16 -11.54 -13.69
C ASP A 113 -2.76 -10.14 -13.95
N GLN A 114 -2.01 -9.29 -14.64
CA GLN A 114 -2.46 -7.96 -15.07
C GLN A 114 -3.78 -7.96 -15.87
N ASN A 115 -4.13 -9.07 -16.52
CA ASN A 115 -5.36 -9.23 -17.32
C ASN A 115 -6.54 -9.78 -16.51
N PHE A 116 -6.37 -9.97 -15.20
CA PHE A 116 -7.34 -10.59 -14.30
C PHE A 116 -7.59 -12.07 -14.64
N THR A 117 -6.59 -12.74 -15.21
CA THR A 117 -6.56 -14.20 -15.34
C THR A 117 -6.07 -14.80 -14.04
N VAL A 118 -6.83 -15.74 -13.48
CA VAL A 118 -6.39 -16.48 -12.28
C VAL A 118 -5.22 -17.38 -12.64
N LEU A 119 -4.07 -17.14 -12.01
CA LEU A 119 -2.85 -17.93 -12.13
C LEU A 119 -2.78 -19.04 -11.09
N LEU A 120 -3.26 -18.76 -9.87
CA LEU A 120 -3.20 -19.67 -8.74
C LEU A 120 -4.39 -19.42 -7.81
N THR A 121 -4.91 -20.49 -7.22
CA THR A 121 -5.81 -20.43 -6.07
C THR A 121 -5.21 -21.26 -4.95
N THR A 122 -5.13 -20.68 -3.76
CA THR A 122 -4.69 -21.38 -2.54
C THR A 122 -5.63 -21.07 -1.40
N ARG A 123 -5.60 -21.89 -0.35
CA ARG A 123 -6.33 -21.65 0.89
C ARG A 123 -5.35 -21.51 2.03
N GLN A 124 -5.58 -20.51 2.87
CA GLN A 124 -4.75 -20.25 4.05
C GLN A 124 -5.61 -19.85 5.24
N SER A 125 -5.07 -20.00 6.46
CA SER A 125 -5.72 -19.48 7.66
C SER A 125 -5.92 -17.97 7.59
N SER A 126 -7.04 -17.45 8.09
CA SER A 126 -7.30 -16.02 8.22
C SER A 126 -6.33 -15.30 9.18
N SER A 127 -5.60 -16.06 10.01
CA SER A 127 -4.55 -15.54 10.89
C SER A 127 -3.25 -15.21 10.17
N LEU A 128 -3.05 -15.72 8.94
CA LEU A 128 -1.86 -15.42 8.14
C LEU A 128 -2.00 -14.05 7.47
N PRO A 129 -0.93 -13.23 7.46
CA PRO A 129 -0.98 -11.92 6.83
C PRO A 129 -1.22 -12.04 5.32
N PRO A 130 -1.78 -11.00 4.68
CA PRO A 130 -1.83 -10.91 3.22
C PRO A 130 -0.44 -11.08 2.59
N PRO A 131 -0.32 -11.77 1.44
CA PRO A 131 0.95 -11.89 0.74
C PRO A 131 1.41 -10.51 0.26
N VAL A 132 2.71 -10.23 0.40
CA VAL A 132 3.32 -9.00 -0.12
C VAL A 132 3.98 -9.32 -1.44
N LEU A 133 3.51 -8.68 -2.52
CA LEU A 133 3.93 -9.01 -3.87
C LEU A 133 5.04 -8.08 -4.36
N SER A 134 6.05 -8.63 -5.02
CA SER A 134 6.95 -7.89 -5.90
C SER A 134 6.54 -8.14 -7.35
N ASP A 135 7.18 -7.44 -8.29
CA ASP A 135 6.95 -7.69 -9.73
C ASP A 135 7.52 -9.04 -10.21
N ALA A 136 8.28 -9.74 -9.38
CA ALA A 136 8.88 -11.02 -9.73
C ALA A 136 8.46 -12.19 -8.82
N GLY A 137 7.70 -11.94 -7.75
CA GLY A 137 7.44 -12.95 -6.72
C GLY A 137 6.64 -12.46 -5.51
N GLU A 138 6.81 -13.20 -4.42
CA GLU A 138 6.26 -12.92 -3.10
C GLU A 138 7.40 -12.60 -2.13
N ILE A 139 7.26 -11.51 -1.37
CA ILE A 139 8.18 -11.13 -0.30
C ILE A 139 7.73 -11.78 1.00
N ARG A 140 8.63 -12.53 1.63
CA ARG A 140 8.40 -13.29 2.86
C ARG A 140 9.28 -12.80 4.00
N VAL A 141 8.71 -12.86 5.20
CA VAL A 141 9.39 -12.54 6.46
C VAL A 141 9.43 -13.80 7.31
N ASN A 142 10.62 -14.32 7.56
CA ASN A 142 10.80 -15.54 8.35
C ASN A 142 11.64 -15.25 9.59
N THR A 143 11.25 -15.80 10.73
CA THR A 143 12.08 -15.73 11.95
C THR A 143 13.35 -16.57 11.78
N VAL A 144 14.47 -16.02 12.23
CA VAL A 144 15.76 -16.71 12.38
C VAL A 144 16.05 -16.96 13.88
N GLY A 145 15.15 -16.52 14.78
CA GLY A 145 15.31 -16.57 16.23
C GLY A 145 16.13 -15.42 16.81
N HIS A 146 15.89 -15.13 18.10
CA HIS A 146 16.53 -14.02 18.84
C HIS A 146 16.32 -12.66 18.17
N ASP A 147 15.06 -12.28 17.93
CA ASP A 147 14.69 -10.98 17.33
C ASP A 147 15.30 -10.75 15.95
N ARG A 148 15.75 -11.80 15.26
CA ARG A 148 16.30 -11.74 13.90
C ARG A 148 15.28 -12.27 12.91
N TRP A 149 15.11 -11.52 11.84
CA TRP A 149 14.17 -11.84 10.77
C TRP A 149 14.90 -11.82 9.44
N ARG A 150 14.56 -12.77 8.58
CA ARG A 150 15.07 -12.87 7.22
C ARG A 150 13.97 -12.44 6.26
N ILE A 151 14.31 -11.47 5.42
CA ILE A 151 13.45 -10.97 4.35
C ILE A 151 13.92 -11.61 3.05
N ARG A 152 13.01 -12.28 2.36
CA ARG A 152 13.31 -13.03 1.14
C ARG A 152 12.27 -12.77 0.08
N GLU A 153 12.67 -12.93 -1.17
CA GLU A 153 11.78 -13.00 -2.31
C GLU A 153 11.73 -14.44 -2.81
N LEU A 154 10.53 -15.03 -2.81
CA LEU A 154 10.25 -16.26 -3.55
C LEU A 154 9.70 -15.87 -4.92
N ARG A 155 10.49 -16.07 -5.96
CA ARG A 155 10.13 -15.68 -7.33
C ARG A 155 9.21 -16.71 -7.98
N TRP A 156 8.47 -16.26 -9.00
CA TRP A 156 7.54 -17.14 -9.73
C TRP A 156 8.24 -18.27 -10.50
N ASP A 157 9.53 -18.13 -10.79
CA ASP A 157 10.38 -19.18 -11.35
C ASP A 157 10.89 -20.18 -10.29
N HIS A 158 10.35 -20.12 -9.07
CA HIS A 158 10.73 -20.92 -7.91
C HIS A 158 12.16 -20.69 -7.39
N THR A 159 12.85 -19.64 -7.87
CA THR A 159 14.10 -19.21 -7.26
C THR A 159 13.84 -18.40 -5.99
N GLU A 160 14.73 -18.51 -5.02
CA GLU A 160 14.66 -17.77 -3.77
C GLU A 160 15.88 -16.86 -3.64
N HIS A 161 15.65 -15.59 -3.29
CA HIS A 161 16.70 -14.62 -3.04
C HIS A 161 16.53 -14.01 -1.65
N THR A 162 17.62 -13.90 -0.89
CA THR A 162 17.58 -13.23 0.42
C THR A 162 17.89 -11.75 0.22
N ILE A 163 16.92 -10.89 0.57
CA ILE A 163 17.04 -9.44 0.45
C ILE A 163 17.83 -8.88 1.63
N ALA A 164 17.46 -9.27 2.86
CA ALA A 164 18.10 -8.75 4.07
C ALA A 164 17.91 -9.67 5.28
N ASN A 165 18.79 -9.53 6.27
CA ASN A 165 18.55 -9.97 7.63
C ASN A 165 18.43 -8.72 8.52
N ILE A 166 17.38 -8.63 9.31
CA ILE A 166 17.07 -7.46 10.15
C ILE A 166 16.84 -7.86 11.60
N ASN A 167 17.13 -6.94 12.51
CA ASN A 167 16.84 -7.11 13.93
C ASN A 167 15.55 -6.35 14.26
N SER A 168 14.60 -7.02 14.91
CA SER A 168 13.34 -6.46 15.39
C SER A 168 12.76 -7.32 16.51
N VAL A 169 12.45 -6.72 17.67
CA VAL A 169 11.79 -7.45 18.78
C VAL A 169 10.33 -7.79 18.48
N CYS A 170 9.75 -7.24 17.42
CA CYS A 170 8.42 -7.57 16.92
C CYS A 170 8.49 -8.11 15.49
N HIS A 171 7.44 -8.77 15.03
CA HIS A 171 7.33 -9.18 13.62
C HIS A 171 7.39 -7.95 12.70
N PRO A 172 8.33 -7.88 11.75
CA PRO A 172 8.40 -6.79 10.78
C PRO A 172 7.16 -6.75 9.89
N ASN A 173 6.55 -5.58 9.72
CA ASN A 173 5.55 -5.36 8.67
C ASN A 173 6.27 -4.94 7.38
N ILE A 174 5.79 -5.40 6.23
CA ILE A 174 6.40 -5.15 4.94
C ILE A 174 5.37 -4.67 3.92
N SER A 175 5.83 -3.85 2.98
CA SER A 175 5.10 -3.50 1.76
C SER A 175 6.08 -3.22 0.62
N THR A 176 5.58 -3.15 -0.61
CA THR A 176 6.37 -2.92 -1.82
C THR A 176 5.85 -1.65 -2.52
N PRO A 177 6.28 -0.45 -2.08
CA PRO A 177 5.83 0.80 -2.68
C PRO A 177 6.47 1.08 -4.05
N LEU A 178 7.60 0.42 -4.37
CA LEU A 178 8.32 0.56 -5.64
C LEU A 178 8.72 -0.83 -6.18
N PRO A 179 8.89 -1.00 -7.51
CA PRO A 179 9.24 -2.28 -8.16
C PRO A 179 10.43 -3.03 -7.57
N ASP A 180 11.48 -2.32 -7.19
CA ASP A 180 12.79 -2.86 -6.81
C ASP A 180 13.12 -2.64 -5.33
N SER A 181 12.10 -2.40 -4.49
CA SER A 181 12.32 -2.12 -3.07
C SER A 181 11.25 -2.70 -2.15
N VAL A 182 11.61 -2.88 -0.88
CA VAL A 182 10.71 -3.27 0.20
C VAL A 182 10.76 -2.20 1.29
N PHE A 183 9.58 -1.72 1.67
CA PHE A 183 9.40 -0.90 2.86
C PHE A 183 9.17 -1.81 4.06
N LEU A 184 9.95 -1.60 5.11
CA LEU A 184 9.96 -2.41 6.32
C LEU A 184 9.64 -1.52 7.51
N VAL A 185 8.82 -2.02 8.41
CA VAL A 185 8.60 -1.40 9.72
C VAL A 185 8.84 -2.45 10.79
N GLY A 186 9.74 -2.19 11.73
CA GLY A 186 10.04 -3.08 12.85
C GLY A 186 10.08 -2.34 14.18
N CYS A 187 10.44 -3.04 15.25
CA CYS A 187 10.56 -2.49 16.60
C CYS A 187 12.03 -2.57 17.05
N THR A 188 12.46 -1.59 17.84
CA THR A 188 13.83 -1.53 18.39
C THR A 188 13.92 -2.40 19.65
N GLN A 189 14.46 -1.90 20.76
CA GLN A 189 14.56 -2.64 22.03
C GLN A 189 13.23 -2.76 22.77
N SER A 190 12.20 -2.02 22.32
CA SER A 190 10.86 -2.00 22.90
C SER A 190 9.81 -2.08 21.79
N PRO A 191 8.68 -2.79 22.01
CA PRO A 191 7.56 -2.82 21.06
C PRO A 191 6.86 -1.45 20.90
N LEU A 192 7.22 -0.46 21.73
CA LEU A 192 6.74 0.91 21.63
C LEU A 192 7.59 1.77 20.70
N GLN A 193 8.84 1.39 20.42
CA GLN A 193 9.77 2.21 19.64
C GLN A 193 10.00 1.60 18.26
N ASN A 194 9.33 2.17 17.27
CA ASN A 194 9.37 1.69 15.89
C ASN A 194 10.63 2.17 15.17
N TRP A 195 11.01 1.45 14.13
CA TRP A 195 11.91 1.92 13.08
C TRP A 195 11.28 1.58 11.73
N TYR A 196 11.62 2.33 10.69
CA TYR A 196 11.19 2.02 9.34
C TYR A 196 12.35 2.16 8.36
N ARG A 197 12.35 1.37 7.29
CA ARG A 197 13.39 1.37 6.27
C ARG A 197 12.78 1.19 4.90
N LEU A 198 13.42 1.77 3.91
CA LEU A 198 13.23 1.36 2.52
C LEU A 198 14.56 0.75 2.06
N ILE A 199 14.53 -0.50 1.61
CA ILE A 199 15.70 -1.20 1.09
C ILE A 199 15.42 -1.68 -0.33
N ARG A 200 16.43 -1.68 -1.18
CA ARG A 200 16.37 -2.32 -2.48
C ARG A 200 16.30 -3.85 -2.33
N LEU A 201 15.81 -4.54 -3.35
CA LEU A 201 15.79 -6.01 -3.39
C LEU A 201 17.19 -6.64 -3.37
N ASP A 202 18.23 -5.87 -3.71
CA ASP A 202 19.64 -6.27 -3.56
C ASP A 202 20.19 -6.06 -2.14
N GLY A 203 19.38 -5.53 -1.21
CA GLY A 203 19.72 -5.30 0.18
C GLY A 203 20.28 -3.92 0.50
N HIS A 204 20.56 -3.06 -0.49
CA HIS A 204 21.08 -1.71 -0.23
C HIS A 204 20.00 -0.80 0.37
N PRO A 205 20.29 -0.09 1.48
CA PRO A 205 19.31 0.83 2.07
C PRO A 205 19.15 2.09 1.24
N ILE A 206 17.91 2.52 1.03
CA ILE A 206 17.54 3.83 0.47
C ILE A 206 17.22 4.79 1.62
N LEU A 207 16.42 4.33 2.60
CA LEU A 207 15.97 5.14 3.73
C LEU A 207 16.14 4.38 5.04
N ASN A 208 16.64 5.07 6.06
CA ASN A 208 16.69 4.58 7.43
C ASN A 208 16.01 5.60 8.35
N GLY A 209 14.77 5.29 8.74
CA GLY A 209 14.00 6.05 9.71
C GLY A 209 14.07 5.45 11.10
N HIS A 210 14.29 6.31 12.09
CA HIS A 210 14.16 5.95 13.50
C HIS A 210 12.88 6.56 14.04
N GLY A 211 12.04 5.74 14.65
CA GLY A 211 10.78 6.19 15.23
C GLY A 211 10.90 6.49 16.71
N SER A 212 10.04 7.37 17.19
CA SER A 212 9.82 7.62 18.62
C SER A 212 8.76 6.68 19.21
N SER A 213 8.64 6.67 20.54
CA SER A 213 7.56 5.94 21.22
C SER A 213 6.15 6.48 20.95
N GLU A 214 6.06 7.70 20.41
CA GLU A 214 4.78 8.33 20.04
C GLU A 214 4.29 7.84 18.66
N GLU A 215 5.15 7.21 17.86
CA GLU A 215 4.78 6.80 16.50
C GLU A 215 4.07 5.45 16.50
N ILE A 216 2.84 5.43 16.02
CA ILE A 216 1.97 4.25 16.09
C ILE A 216 1.75 3.57 14.74
N GLU A 217 1.99 4.27 13.63
CA GLU A 217 1.78 3.77 12.27
C GLU A 217 2.80 4.38 11.31
N GLN A 218 3.33 3.56 10.40
CA GLN A 218 4.15 3.99 9.28
C GLN A 218 3.70 3.28 8.02
N SER A 219 3.50 4.03 6.94
CA SER A 219 3.15 3.47 5.63
C SER A 219 3.90 4.20 4.52
N SER A 220 4.11 3.49 3.42
CA SER A 220 4.79 4.04 2.25
C SER A 220 3.96 3.77 1.01
N SER A 221 3.95 4.72 0.09
CA SER A 221 3.28 4.61 -1.20
C SER A 221 4.06 5.35 -2.26
N SER A 222 3.95 4.89 -3.50
CA SER A 222 4.40 5.64 -4.65
C SER A 222 3.38 5.59 -5.78
N SER A 223 3.47 6.57 -6.68
CA SER A 223 2.77 6.63 -7.97
C SER A 223 3.74 6.79 -9.15
N ASN A 224 5.03 6.93 -8.86
CA ASN A 224 6.11 7.04 -9.83
C ASN A 224 7.29 6.15 -9.38
N GLN A 225 8.19 5.78 -10.28
CA GLN A 225 9.33 4.93 -9.90
C GLN A 225 10.51 5.74 -9.32
N ASP A 226 10.41 7.07 -9.36
CA ASP A 226 11.51 7.99 -9.07
C ASP A 226 11.51 8.47 -7.61
N ASP A 227 10.33 8.54 -7.00
CA ASP A 227 10.08 9.06 -5.66
C ASP A 227 9.16 8.12 -4.88
N PHE A 228 9.10 8.29 -3.58
CA PHE A 228 8.13 7.62 -2.72
C PHE A 228 7.77 8.51 -1.53
N ALA A 229 6.55 8.37 -1.02
CA ALA A 229 6.10 9.09 0.16
C ALA A 229 6.00 8.14 1.34
N VAL A 230 6.41 8.61 2.51
CA VAL A 230 6.28 7.93 3.79
C VAL A 230 5.38 8.76 4.69
N ARG A 231 4.33 8.14 5.22
CA ARG A 231 3.48 8.68 6.26
C ARG A 231 3.87 8.10 7.61
N VAL A 232 3.93 8.95 8.63
CA VAL A 232 4.14 8.58 10.03
C VAL A 232 3.03 9.18 10.86
N VAL A 233 2.32 8.37 11.65
CA VAL A 233 1.28 8.83 12.56
C VAL A 233 1.79 8.82 13.98
N ARG A 234 1.59 9.93 14.69
CA ARG A 234 1.90 10.07 16.11
C ARG A 234 0.65 10.12 16.97
N ALA A 235 0.75 9.56 18.16
CA ALA A 235 -0.26 9.62 19.20
C ALA A 235 0.21 10.46 20.38
N HIS A 236 -0.74 10.98 21.16
CA HIS A 236 -0.48 11.68 22.42
C HIS A 236 0.14 10.77 23.49
N VAL A 237 -0.17 9.47 23.42
CA VAL A 237 0.31 8.45 24.35
C VAL A 237 0.93 7.32 23.54
N ALA A 238 2.09 6.85 23.99
CA ALA A 238 2.76 5.71 23.39
C ALA A 238 1.84 4.48 23.37
N LYS A 239 1.75 3.84 22.20
CA LYS A 239 0.97 2.62 22.02
C LYS A 239 1.84 1.58 21.32
N ALA A 240 1.70 0.34 21.74
CA ALA A 240 2.31 -0.77 21.03
C ALA A 240 1.69 -0.87 19.62
N ARG A 241 2.47 -1.37 18.67
CA ARG A 241 1.96 -1.63 17.32
C ARG A 241 0.76 -2.57 17.36
N GLY A 242 -0.28 -2.25 16.59
CA GLY A 242 -1.52 -3.04 16.54
C GLY A 242 -2.41 -2.87 17.77
N ALA A 243 -2.01 -2.07 18.76
CA ALA A 243 -2.87 -1.76 19.88
C ALA A 243 -4.05 -0.90 19.41
N TYR A 244 -5.21 -1.16 20.01
CA TYR A 244 -6.41 -0.37 19.76
C TYR A 244 -6.20 1.11 20.15
N PHE A 245 -6.70 2.01 19.31
CA PHE A 245 -6.67 3.44 19.56
C PHE A 245 -7.97 4.11 19.11
N HIS A 246 -8.28 5.21 19.77
CA HIS A 246 -9.36 6.10 19.36
C HIS A 246 -8.79 7.27 18.55
N LYS A 247 -9.62 7.89 17.71
CA LYS A 247 -9.22 9.07 16.94
C LYS A 247 -8.62 10.19 17.81
N GLN A 248 -9.14 10.37 19.01
CA GLN A 248 -8.67 11.37 19.98
C GLN A 248 -7.26 11.07 20.54
N ASP A 249 -6.77 9.85 20.37
CA ASP A 249 -5.40 9.49 20.76
C ASP A 249 -4.38 10.05 19.75
N LEU A 250 -4.82 10.40 18.53
CA LEU A 250 -3.96 10.86 17.45
C LEU A 250 -3.59 12.32 17.62
N LYS A 251 -2.28 12.60 17.51
CA LYS A 251 -1.69 13.93 17.68
C LYS A 251 -1.47 14.61 16.34
N GLU A 252 -0.79 13.91 15.43
CA GLU A 252 -0.42 14.45 14.11
C GLU A 252 -0.03 13.35 13.13
N GLN A 253 -0.06 13.68 11.84
CA GLN A 253 0.51 12.88 10.78
C GLN A 253 1.61 13.68 10.07
N GLU A 254 2.75 13.04 9.89
CA GLU A 254 3.85 13.54 9.08
C GLU A 254 3.80 12.85 7.73
N VAL A 255 4.03 13.60 6.64
CA VAL A 255 4.23 13.02 5.32
C VAL A 255 5.51 13.60 4.73
N SER A 256 6.44 12.71 4.40
CA SER A 256 7.70 13.03 3.75
C SER A 256 7.74 12.43 2.35
N VAL A 257 8.32 13.15 1.39
CA VAL A 257 8.61 12.61 0.06
C VAL A 257 10.11 12.48 -0.09
N TYR A 258 10.55 11.33 -0.60
CA TYR A 258 11.95 10.99 -0.79
C TYR A 258 12.18 10.56 -2.24
N ARG A 259 13.36 10.87 -2.75
CA ARG A 259 13.83 10.32 -4.02
C ARG A 259 14.25 8.86 -3.83
N ALA A 260 13.81 7.96 -4.70
CA ALA A 260 14.10 6.53 -4.63
C ALA A 260 15.58 6.18 -4.88
N SER A 261 16.29 6.99 -5.68
CA SER A 261 17.67 6.68 -6.08
C SER A 261 18.70 6.87 -4.96
N ASP A 262 18.47 7.80 -4.03
CA ASP A 262 19.44 8.18 -2.99
C ASP A 262 18.82 8.43 -1.60
N GLY A 263 17.49 8.33 -1.46
CA GLY A 263 16.80 8.59 -0.21
C GLY A 263 16.77 10.06 0.20
N LYS A 264 17.13 11.00 -0.69
CA LYS A 264 17.09 12.43 -0.39
C LYS A 264 15.64 12.87 -0.16
N ARG A 265 15.38 13.47 0.99
CA ARG A 265 14.08 14.08 1.29
C ARG A 265 13.85 15.30 0.40
N LEU A 266 12.78 15.26 -0.39
CA LEU A 266 12.35 16.31 -1.31
C LEU A 266 11.29 17.22 -0.68
N PHE A 267 10.46 16.66 0.20
CA PHE A 267 9.36 17.38 0.84
C PHE A 267 9.08 16.83 2.25
N PHE A 268 8.52 17.68 3.11
CA PHE A 268 8.10 17.34 4.47
C PHE A 268 6.90 18.21 4.88
N SER A 269 5.89 17.60 5.51
CA SER A 269 4.74 18.28 6.09
C SER A 269 4.29 17.59 7.38
N ILE A 270 3.77 18.37 8.32
CA ILE A 270 3.15 17.91 9.58
C ILE A 270 1.72 18.44 9.61
N ASN A 271 0.76 17.58 9.90
CA ASN A 271 -0.66 17.91 9.94
C ASN A 271 -1.30 17.38 11.24
N PRO A 272 -1.85 18.24 12.12
CA PRO A 272 -2.47 17.79 13.36
C PRO A 272 -3.82 17.08 13.13
N ALA A 273 -4.50 17.39 12.03
CA ALA A 273 -5.76 16.75 11.66
C ALA A 273 -5.53 15.40 10.96
N VAL A 274 -5.37 14.34 11.76
CA VAL A 274 -5.09 12.99 11.23
C VAL A 274 -6.34 12.35 10.62
N SER A 275 -6.22 11.85 9.39
CA SER A 275 -7.23 10.98 8.78
C SER A 275 -7.06 9.54 9.26
N LEU A 276 -8.19 8.86 9.52
CA LEU A 276 -8.23 7.42 9.84
C LEU A 276 -8.16 6.53 8.60
N ALA A 277 -8.19 7.11 7.40
CA ALA A 277 -8.02 6.35 6.18
C ALA A 277 -6.57 5.84 6.06
N GLU A 278 -6.41 4.53 5.84
CA GLU A 278 -5.10 3.90 5.62
C GLU A 278 -4.35 4.58 4.45
N GLN A 279 -5.06 4.85 3.36
CA GLN A 279 -4.54 5.63 2.23
C GLN A 279 -4.97 7.10 2.34
N SER A 280 -4.26 7.85 3.18
CA SER A 280 -4.51 9.29 3.44
C SER A 280 -3.51 10.22 2.74
N PHE A 281 -2.69 9.73 1.82
CA PHE A 281 -1.80 10.53 1.00
C PHE A 281 -1.60 9.90 -0.39
N ALA A 282 -1.25 10.71 -1.38
CA ALA A 282 -0.95 10.25 -2.72
C ALA A 282 0.02 11.20 -3.43
N LEU A 283 1.01 10.64 -4.14
CA LEU A 283 1.90 11.39 -5.01
C LEU A 283 1.28 11.52 -6.41
N ALA A 284 1.48 12.65 -7.08
CA ALA A 284 1.17 12.77 -8.49
C ALA A 284 2.13 11.88 -9.32
N PRO A 285 1.67 11.25 -10.42
CA PRO A 285 2.53 10.40 -11.26
C PRO A 285 3.76 11.10 -11.84
N ASP A 286 3.73 12.43 -11.95
CA ASP A 286 4.85 13.24 -12.42
C ASP A 286 5.83 13.65 -11.30
N GLY A 287 5.54 13.31 -10.04
CA GLY A 287 6.34 13.65 -8.86
C GLY A 287 6.24 15.10 -8.41
N THR A 288 5.42 15.93 -9.05
CA THR A 288 5.40 17.38 -8.82
C THR A 288 4.50 17.81 -7.68
N GLN A 289 3.60 16.94 -7.22
CA GLN A 289 2.61 17.26 -6.21
C GLN A 289 2.35 16.10 -5.26
N LEU A 290 2.03 16.44 -4.00
CA LEU A 290 1.57 15.53 -2.96
C LEU A 290 0.17 15.95 -2.52
N ALA A 291 -0.76 15.02 -2.51
CA ALA A 291 -2.05 15.18 -1.85
C ALA A 291 -2.00 14.55 -0.45
N ILE A 292 -2.50 15.27 0.55
CA ILE A 292 -2.68 14.77 1.93
C ILE A 292 -4.14 14.94 2.33
N LEU A 293 -4.78 13.84 2.70
CA LEU A 293 -6.10 13.79 3.31
C LEU A 293 -5.97 13.97 4.82
N THR A 294 -6.65 14.98 5.33
CA THR A 294 -6.84 15.21 6.76
C THR A 294 -8.28 14.85 7.15
N SER A 295 -8.63 15.01 8.42
CA SER A 295 -10.01 14.73 8.86
C SER A 295 -11.08 15.66 8.26
N ASN A 296 -10.71 16.78 7.65
CA ASN A 296 -11.65 17.80 7.17
C ASN A 296 -11.35 18.33 5.76
N SER A 297 -10.20 18.02 5.18
CA SER A 297 -9.76 18.61 3.92
C SER A 297 -8.76 17.73 3.18
N ILE A 298 -8.65 17.96 1.87
CA ILE A 298 -7.55 17.45 1.04
C ILE A 298 -6.66 18.65 0.73
N SER A 299 -5.40 18.58 1.14
CA SER A 299 -4.39 19.59 0.86
C SER A 299 -3.47 19.11 -0.25
N LEU A 300 -3.20 19.97 -1.23
CA LEU A 300 -2.26 19.71 -2.32
C LEU A 300 -1.00 20.55 -2.12
N TYR A 301 0.16 19.90 -2.14
CA TYR A 301 1.46 20.52 -1.92
C TYR A 301 2.32 20.35 -3.17
N PRO A 302 2.91 21.43 -3.71
CA PRO A 302 3.93 21.30 -4.73
C PRO A 302 5.21 20.69 -4.12
N ILE A 303 5.80 19.75 -4.84
CA ILE A 303 7.12 19.19 -4.55
C ILE A 303 8.11 19.90 -5.47
N ALA A 304 9.13 20.54 -4.91
CA ALA A 304 10.14 21.20 -5.71
C ALA A 304 10.93 20.15 -6.50
N ASN A 305 10.69 20.09 -7.82
CA ASN A 305 11.48 19.24 -8.71
C ASN A 305 12.96 19.59 -8.58
N THR A 306 13.76 18.61 -8.18
CA THR A 306 15.21 18.64 -8.40
C THR A 306 15.55 17.75 -9.60
N SER A 307 14.98 18.08 -10.77
CA SER A 307 15.57 17.89 -12.12
C SER A 307 14.53 18.17 -13.21
N PRO A 308 14.83 19.00 -14.23
CA PRO A 308 14.06 19.02 -15.46
C PRO A 308 14.28 17.69 -16.20
N LYS A 309 13.23 16.90 -16.42
CA LYS A 309 13.27 15.85 -17.45
C LYS A 309 13.36 16.57 -18.79
N ILE A 310 14.57 16.73 -19.32
CA ILE A 310 14.80 17.17 -20.70
C ILE A 310 14.16 16.09 -21.57
N GLY A 311 12.96 16.38 -22.08
CA GLY A 311 12.37 15.57 -23.13
C GLY A 311 13.34 15.51 -24.29
N LYS A 312 13.77 14.30 -24.67
CA LYS A 312 14.33 14.08 -26.01
C LYS A 312 13.22 14.39 -27.00
N VAL A 313 13.15 15.64 -27.44
CA VAL A 313 12.50 15.99 -28.69
C VAL A 313 13.33 15.30 -29.77
N SER A 314 12.82 14.18 -30.27
CA SER A 314 13.31 13.60 -31.51
C SER A 314 13.00 14.62 -32.61
N GLN A 315 13.98 15.45 -32.95
CA GLN A 315 13.91 16.33 -34.11
C GLN A 315 13.87 15.46 -35.35
N ALA A 316 12.79 15.61 -36.10
CA ALA A 316 12.59 15.05 -37.43
C ALA A 316 13.73 15.47 -38.35
N ALA A 317 14.42 14.48 -38.94
CA ALA A 317 15.21 14.69 -40.14
C ALA A 317 14.28 14.51 -41.35
N HIS A 318 13.85 15.63 -41.93
CA HIS A 318 13.52 15.71 -43.34
C HIS A 318 14.81 15.55 -44.16
N PRO A 319 14.77 14.78 -45.26
CA PRO A 319 15.46 15.20 -46.46
C PRO A 319 14.45 15.50 -47.57
N THR A 320 14.49 16.76 -47.96
CA THR A 320 14.20 17.34 -49.28
C THR A 320 14.22 16.37 -50.46
N ALA A 321 13.12 16.39 -51.23
CA ALA A 321 13.09 16.03 -52.63
C ALA A 321 13.65 17.17 -53.50
N SER A 322 14.46 16.83 -54.50
CA SER A 322 14.86 17.53 -55.76
C SER A 322 16.11 16.78 -56.28
N ASN A 323 16.28 16.27 -57.50
CA ASN A 323 15.61 16.35 -58.80
C ASN A 323 15.65 14.97 -59.47
#